data_AF-A0A8C0H7A6-F1
#
_entry.id   AF-A0A8C0H7A6-F1
#
_cell.length_a   1.000
_cell.length_b   1.000
_cell.length_c   1.000
_cell.angle_alpha   90.00
_cell.angle_beta   90.00
_cell.angle_gamma   90.00
#
_symmetry.space_group_name_H-M   'P 1'
#
loop_
_entity.id
_entity.type
_entity.pdbx_description
1 polymer ?
#
loop_
_entity_poly.entity_id
_entity_poly.type
_entity_poly.pdbx_seq_one_letter_code
_entity_poly.pdbx_strand_id
1 'polypeptide(L)'
;MDSMDVYHGNISRETGEKLLLATGMDGSYLLRDSESVPGVYCLCVLYKGYVYTYRVSKTDTGSWSAEVCIVPSLLKVPIIECRY
;
A
#
# COMPACT_ATOMS: atom_id res chain seq x y z
N MET A 1 -17.69 9.25 12.78
CA MET A 1 -16.58 9.92 12.07
C MET A 1 -15.42 8.97 12.21
N ASP A 2 -15.36 8.04 11.26
CA ASP A 2 -14.72 6.73 11.45
C ASP A 2 -13.19 6.87 11.37
N SER A 3 -12.57 6.28 12.38
CA SER A 3 -11.18 6.47 12.80
C SER A 3 -10.18 6.20 11.66
N MET A 4 -9.10 6.99 11.59
CA MET A 4 -7.93 6.72 10.75
C MET A 4 -7.13 5.50 11.28
N ASP A 5 -7.79 4.41 11.69
CA ASP A 5 -7.16 3.21 12.26
C ASP A 5 -6.25 2.46 11.27
N VAL A 6 -6.28 2.88 10.00
CA VAL A 6 -5.51 2.31 8.91
C VAL A 6 -4.20 3.07 8.64
N TYR A 7 -4.02 4.28 9.14
CA TYR A 7 -2.77 5.04 8.93
C TYR A 7 -1.82 4.86 10.12
N HIS A 8 -0.70 4.18 9.88
CA HIS A 8 0.28 3.85 10.90
C HIS A 8 1.53 4.77 10.88
N GLY A 9 1.59 5.76 9.98
CA GLY A 9 2.73 6.66 9.84
C GLY A 9 3.97 5.95 9.27
N ASN A 10 5.16 6.24 9.81
CA ASN A 10 6.43 5.70 9.35
C ASN A 10 6.70 4.28 9.90
N ILE A 11 5.88 3.31 9.51
CA ILE A 11 6.17 1.89 9.75
C ILE A 11 6.95 1.28 8.58
N SER A 12 7.91 0.41 8.90
CA SER A 12 8.65 -0.32 7.89
C SER A 12 7.74 -1.34 7.19
N ARG A 13 8.08 -1.64 5.92
CA ARG A 13 7.31 -2.59 5.09
C ARG A 13 7.07 -3.93 5.80
N GLU A 14 8.12 -4.50 6.39
CA GLU A 14 8.04 -5.79 7.09
C GLU A 14 7.08 -5.76 8.28
N THR A 15 7.05 -4.64 9.02
CA THR A 15 6.13 -4.45 10.14
C THR A 15 4.69 -4.39 9.64
N GLY A 16 4.45 -3.68 8.54
CA GLY A 16 3.13 -3.64 7.90
C GLY A 16 2.67 -5.01 7.40
N GLU A 17 3.55 -5.75 6.73
CA GLU A 17 3.26 -7.12 6.28
C GLU A 17 2.95 -8.03 7.47
N LYS A 18 3.74 -7.97 8.55
CA LYS A 18 3.48 -8.75 9.77
C LYS A 18 2.16 -8.39 10.42
N LEU A 19 1.79 -7.11 10.49
CA LEU A 19 0.51 -6.68 11.04
C LEU A 19 -0.65 -7.24 10.22
N LEU A 20 -0.61 -7.07 8.90
CA LEU A 20 -1.62 -7.60 7.99
C LEU A 20 -1.74 -9.12 8.10
N LEU A 21 -0.62 -9.83 8.07
CA LEU A 21 -0.58 -11.29 8.21
C LEU A 21 -1.04 -11.76 9.60
N ALA A 22 -0.76 -11.00 10.66
CA ALA A 22 -1.23 -11.29 12.01
C ALA A 22 -2.73 -11.05 12.16
N THR A 23 -3.29 -10.04 11.49
CA THR A 23 -4.75 -9.85 11.39
C THR A 23 -5.38 -11.02 10.63
N GLY A 24 -4.71 -11.50 9.56
CA GLY A 24 -5.12 -12.69 8.81
C GLY A 24 -6.48 -12.57 8.11
N MET A 25 -7.02 -11.34 8.01
CA MET A 25 -8.35 -11.07 7.48
C MET A 25 -8.22 -10.47 6.08
N ASP A 26 -8.82 -11.14 5.09
CA ASP A 26 -8.84 -10.67 3.71
C ASP A 26 -9.53 -9.31 3.59
N GLY A 27 -8.90 -8.39 2.88
CA GLY A 27 -9.34 -7.00 2.78
C GLY A 27 -8.80 -6.08 3.87
N SER A 28 -7.97 -6.59 4.79
CA SER A 28 -7.22 -5.72 5.72
C SER A 28 -6.24 -4.86 4.93
N TYR A 29 -6.16 -3.57 5.28
CA TYR A 29 -5.26 -2.63 4.65
C TYR A 29 -4.64 -1.68 5.66
N LEU A 30 -3.48 -1.15 5.32
CA LEU A 30 -2.80 -0.12 6.07
C LEU A 30 -2.11 0.87 5.15
N LEU A 31 -2.02 2.10 5.59
CA LEU A 31 -1.32 3.19 4.94
C LEU A 31 -0.10 3.55 5.79
N ARG A 32 1.05 3.65 5.14
CA ARG A 32 2.32 4.06 5.75
C ARG A 32 3.00 5.13 4.92
N ASP A 33 3.86 5.90 5.54
CA ASP A 33 4.77 6.80 4.81
C ASP A 33 5.88 6.00 4.12
N SER A 34 6.34 6.52 2.99
CA SER A 34 7.52 5.98 2.34
C SER A 34 8.77 6.45 3.09
N GLU A 35 9.51 5.49 3.68
CA GLU A 35 10.78 5.74 4.36
C GLU A 35 11.84 6.38 3.44
N SER A 36 11.72 6.17 2.12
CA SER A 36 12.72 6.63 1.14
C SER A 36 12.37 7.95 0.47
N VAL A 37 11.08 8.28 0.32
CA VAL A 37 10.65 9.47 -0.43
C VAL A 37 9.60 10.25 0.37
N PRO A 38 9.94 11.43 0.89
CA PRO A 38 8.98 12.26 1.61
C PRO A 38 7.84 12.70 0.68
N GLY A 39 6.60 12.63 1.18
CA GLY A 39 5.40 12.98 0.40
C GLY A 39 4.85 11.86 -0.48
N VAL A 40 5.45 10.67 -0.40
CA VAL A 40 4.92 9.44 -1.00
C VAL A 40 4.36 8.55 0.10
N TYR A 41 3.18 8.01 -0.14
CA TYR A 41 2.53 7.05 0.73
C TYR A 41 2.67 5.63 0.16
N CYS A 42 2.62 4.64 1.03
CA CYS A 42 2.56 3.24 0.67
C CYS A 42 1.28 2.64 1.28
N LEU A 43 0.41 2.12 0.43
CA LEU A 43 -0.79 1.39 0.81
C LEU A 43 -0.50 -0.11 0.73
N CYS A 44 -0.57 -0.82 1.84
CA CYS A 44 -0.40 -2.27 1.90
C CYS A 44 -1.78 -2.92 2.12
N VAL A 45 -2.15 -3.90 1.31
CA VAL A 45 -3.45 -4.59 1.36
C VAL A 45 -3.23 -6.09 1.39
N LEU A 46 -3.83 -6.79 2.35
CA LEU A 46 -3.86 -8.25 2.38
C LEU A 46 -5.05 -8.77 1.59
N TYR A 47 -4.78 -9.61 0.61
CA TYR A 47 -5.81 -10.29 -0.15
C TYR A 47 -5.37 -11.70 -0.53
N LYS A 48 -6.18 -12.69 -0.17
CA LYS A 48 -5.96 -14.13 -0.35
C LYS A 48 -4.59 -14.59 0.15
N GLY A 49 -4.16 -14.08 1.30
CA GLY A 49 -2.85 -14.41 1.89
C GLY A 49 -1.66 -13.74 1.19
N TYR A 50 -1.90 -12.84 0.24
CA TYR A 50 -0.86 -12.04 -0.42
C TYR A 50 -0.94 -10.58 0.02
N VAL A 51 0.21 -9.99 0.35
CA VAL A 51 0.29 -8.56 0.68
C VAL A 51 0.65 -7.78 -0.59
N TYR A 52 -0.28 -6.97 -1.04
CA TYR A 52 -0.11 -6.05 -2.16
C TYR A 52 0.35 -4.70 -1.62
N THR A 53 1.47 -4.18 -2.12
CA THR A 53 1.95 -2.85 -1.76
C THR A 53 1.79 -1.91 -2.95
N TYR A 54 1.06 -0.83 -2.77
CA TYR A 54 0.86 0.24 -3.73
C TYR A 54 1.60 1.48 -3.25
N ARG A 55 2.40 2.08 -4.11
CA ARG A 55 3.07 3.35 -3.88
C ARG A 55 2.19 4.46 -4.42
N VAL A 56 1.68 5.30 -3.54
CA VAL A 56 0.88 6.46 -3.86
C VAL A 56 1.76 7.70 -3.84
N SER A 57 1.99 8.29 -5.00
CA SER A 57 2.78 9.51 -5.17
C SER A 57 1.92 10.62 -5.75
N LYS A 58 2.19 11.86 -5.35
CA LYS A 58 1.57 13.02 -5.97
C LYS A 58 2.41 13.48 -7.14
N THR A 59 1.77 13.66 -8.29
CA THR A 59 2.39 14.18 -9.50
C THR A 59 2.45 15.71 -9.43
N ASP A 60 3.43 16.34 -10.08
CA ASP A 60 3.59 17.80 -10.15
C ASP A 60 2.33 18.53 -10.68
N THR A 61 1.51 17.85 -11.48
CA THR A 61 0.24 18.38 -12.00
C THR A 61 -0.89 18.40 -10.97
N GLY A 62 -0.65 17.90 -9.74
CA GLY A 62 -1.63 17.82 -8.67
C GLY A 62 -2.42 16.51 -8.60
N SER A 63 -2.27 15.63 -9.61
CA SER A 63 -2.91 14.30 -9.64
C SER A 63 -2.21 13.31 -8.72
N TRP A 64 -2.96 12.33 -8.22
CA TRP A 64 -2.43 11.21 -7.43
C TRP A 64 -2.24 9.98 -8.31
N SER A 65 -1.09 9.34 -8.20
CA SER A 65 -0.72 8.14 -8.95
C SER A 65 -0.46 7.01 -7.96
N ALA A 66 -1.04 5.82 -8.20
CA ALA A 66 -0.81 4.64 -7.38
C ALA A 66 -0.14 3.56 -8.24
N GLU A 67 1.09 3.21 -7.91
CA GLU A 67 1.90 2.23 -8.63
C GLU A 67 2.04 0.95 -7.80
N VAL A 68 1.85 -0.22 -8.40
CA VAL A 68 2.04 -1.49 -7.68
C VAL A 68 3.54 -1.75 -7.51
N CYS A 69 4.04 -1.76 -6.27
CA CYS A 69 5.35 -2.29 -5.96
C CYS A 69 5.25 -3.81 -5.88
N ILE A 70 5.37 -4.48 -7.02
CA ILE A 70 5.42 -5.93 -7.07
C ILE A 70 6.76 -6.38 -6.51
N VAL A 71 6.74 -7.18 -5.44
CA VAL A 71 7.92 -7.99 -5.09
C VAL A 71 8.11 -9.04 -6.20
N PRO A 72 9.31 -9.18 -6.78
CA PRO A 72 9.53 -10.01 -7.98
C PRO A 72 9.18 -11.51 -7.82
N SER A 73 8.80 -11.97 -6.63
CA SER A 73 8.32 -13.34 -6.39
C SER A 73 6.86 -13.59 -6.82
N LEU A 74 6.07 -12.56 -7.11
CA LEU A 74 4.64 -12.68 -7.47
C LEU A 74 4.33 -12.00 -8.81
N LEU A 75 4.72 -12.66 -9.90
CA LEU A 75 4.27 -12.32 -11.25
C LEU A 75 2.76 -12.59 -11.38
N LYS A 76 1.94 -11.57 -11.10
CA LYS A 76 0.58 -11.37 -11.64
C LYS A 76 0.13 -9.95 -11.33
N VAL A 77 0.50 -9.02 -12.21
CA VAL A 77 -0.06 -7.66 -12.21
C VAL A 77 -1.37 -7.66 -12.98
N PRO A 78 -2.51 -7.32 -12.38
CA PRO A 78 -3.51 -6.54 -13.10
C PRO A 78 -2.98 -5.10 -13.13
N ILE A 79 -2.63 -4.62 -14.31
CA ILE A 79 -2.42 -3.20 -14.55
C ILE A 79 -3.79 -2.56 -14.34
N ILE A 80 -4.02 -1.96 -13.17
CA ILE A 80 -5.19 -1.11 -12.95
C ILE A 80 -4.85 0.21 -13.63
N GLU A 81 -5.08 0.28 -14.93
CA GLU A 81 -5.07 1.53 -15.68
C GLU A 81 -6.27 2.34 -15.18
N CYS A 82 -6.06 3.20 -14.18
CA CYS A 82 -7.03 4.23 -13.82
C CYS A 82 -7.11 5.24 -14.97
N ARG A 83 -7.92 4.92 -16.00
CA ARG A 83 -8.42 5.93 -16.92
C ARG A 83 -9.53 6.69 -16.22
N TYR A 84 -9.27 7.95 -15.89
CA TYR A 84 -10.31 8.97 -15.77
C TYR A 84 -10.66 9.48 -17.17
#